data_AF-A0A938K3F5-F1
#
_entry.id   AF-A0A938K3F5-F1
#
_cell.length_a   1.000
_cell.length_b   1.000
_cell.length_c   1.000
_cell.angle_alpha   90.00
_cell.angle_beta   90.00
_cell.angle_gamma   90.00
#
_symmetry.space_group_name_H-M   'P 1'
#
loop_
_entity.id
_entity.type
_entity.pdbx_description
1 polymer ?
#
loop_
_entity_poly.entity_id
_entity_poly.type
_entity_poly.pdbx_seq_one_letter_code
_entity_poly.pdbx_strand_id
1 'polypeptide(L)'
;MRILLDECIDEALRHHFTGHDCQTCRYAGLKGLRNSELLAAAEQAGFEVLITVDQNMPRQQNPRRCAIALIVLQGRTTNIDDLVVLTPEALAA
;
A
#
# COMPACT_ATOMS: atom_id res chain seq x y z
N MET A 1 -0.13 -0.89 13.27
CA MET A 1 -0.77 -0.10 12.19
C MET A 1 -1.58 -1.01 11.30
N ARG A 2 -2.65 -0.51 10.69
CA ARG A 2 -3.41 -1.20 9.63
C ARG A 2 -2.89 -0.79 8.26
N ILE A 3 -2.32 -1.74 7.55
CA ILE A 3 -1.60 -1.54 6.28
C ILE A 3 -2.40 -2.21 5.16
N LEU A 4 -2.63 -1.47 4.09
CA LEU A 4 -3.18 -1.98 2.85
C LEU A 4 -2.07 -2.09 1.80
N LEU A 5 -1.94 -3.25 1.16
CA LEU A 5 -1.10 -3.45 -0.02
C LEU A 5 -1.97 -3.32 -1.27
N ASP A 6 -1.50 -2.50 -2.21
CA ASP A 6 -2.08 -2.35 -3.54
C ASP A 6 -2.06 -3.69 -4.30
N GLU A 7 -2.96 -3.85 -5.28
CA GLU A 7 -3.07 -5.07 -6.09
C GLU A 7 -1.90 -5.27 -7.06
N CYS A 8 -1.09 -4.22 -7.28
CA CYS A 8 0.15 -4.30 -8.03
C CYS A 8 1.32 -4.93 -7.25
N ILE A 9 1.14 -5.21 -5.95
CA ILE A 9 2.13 -5.83 -5.09
C ILE A 9 1.81 -7.32 -4.93
N ASP A 10 2.86 -8.15 -4.95
CA ASP A 10 2.73 -9.58 -4.63
C ASP A 10 2.10 -9.78 -3.25
N GLU A 11 1.04 -10.60 -3.19
CA GLU A 11 0.29 -10.79 -1.96
C GLU A 11 1.10 -11.41 -0.82
N ALA A 12 2.18 -12.14 -1.13
CA ALA A 12 3.05 -12.72 -0.12
C ALA A 12 3.82 -11.66 0.67
N LEU A 13 3.98 -10.43 0.15
CA LEU A 13 4.67 -9.35 0.85
C LEU A 13 3.99 -8.99 2.19
N ARG A 14 2.68 -9.24 2.31
CA ARG A 14 1.93 -9.00 3.56
C ARG A 14 2.53 -9.73 4.77
N HIS A 15 3.16 -10.88 4.54
CA HIS A 15 3.76 -11.70 5.60
C HIS A 15 5.04 -11.10 6.19
N HIS A 16 5.64 -10.12 5.51
CA HIS A 16 6.85 -9.43 5.95
C HIS A 16 6.55 -8.22 6.86
N PHE A 17 5.29 -7.78 6.94
CA PHE A 17 4.86 -6.72 7.86
C PHE A 17 4.43 -7.28 9.22
N THR A 18 5.31 -8.07 9.85
CA THR A 18 5.02 -8.75 11.12
C THR A 18 4.75 -7.74 12.25
N GLY A 19 3.69 -7.95 13.03
CA GLY A 19 3.28 -7.03 14.10
C GLY A 19 2.32 -5.92 13.65
N HIS A 20 1.97 -5.88 12.36
CA HIS A 20 0.98 -4.97 11.78
C HIS A 20 -0.19 -5.76 11.20
N ASP A 21 -1.38 -5.17 11.16
CA ASP A 21 -2.54 -5.75 10.46
C ASP A 21 -2.41 -5.41 8.98
N CYS A 22 -1.78 -6.30 8.22
CA CYS A 22 -1.48 -6.11 6.81
C CYS A 22 -2.41 -6.94 5.93
N GLN A 23 -3.16 -6.27 5.06
CA GLN A 23 -4.06 -6.89 4.09
C GLN A 23 -3.74 -6.42 2.67
N THR A 24 -4.04 -7.25 1.68
CA THR A 24 -4.01 -6.81 0.27
C THR A 24 -5.38 -6.28 -0.13
N CYS A 25 -5.43 -5.47 -1.20
CA CYS A 25 -6.70 -5.02 -1.78
C CYS A 25 -7.66 -6.19 -2.08
N ARG A 26 -7.12 -7.35 -2.48
CA ARG A 26 -7.91 -8.58 -2.69
C ARG A 26 -8.59 -9.06 -1.40
N TYR A 27 -7.86 -9.15 -0.30
CA TYR A 27 -8.41 -9.63 0.99
C TYR A 27 -9.31 -8.60 1.67
N ALA A 28 -9.02 -7.32 1.51
CA ALA A 28 -9.82 -6.22 2.04
C ALA A 28 -11.12 -5.98 1.24
N GLY A 29 -11.33 -6.68 0.11
CA GLY A 29 -12.48 -6.46 -0.76
C GLY A 29 -12.43 -5.15 -1.57
N LEU A 30 -11.24 -4.57 -1.72
CA LEU A 30 -10.98 -3.28 -2.38
C LEU A 30 -10.32 -3.42 -3.77
N LYS A 31 -10.24 -4.64 -4.30
CA LYS A 31 -9.60 -4.93 -5.59
C LYS A 31 -10.34 -4.26 -6.76
N GLY A 32 -9.61 -3.74 -7.74
CA GLY A 32 -10.15 -3.19 -8.98
C GLY A 32 -10.71 -1.77 -8.86
N LEU A 33 -10.52 -1.12 -7.71
CA LEU A 33 -10.82 0.29 -7.53
C LEU A 33 -9.76 1.14 -8.22
N ARG A 34 -10.17 2.28 -8.81
CA ARG A 34 -9.20 3.24 -9.33
C ARG A 34 -8.43 3.88 -8.18
N ASN A 35 -7.20 4.35 -8.43
CA ASN A 35 -6.32 4.90 -7.41
C ASN A 35 -6.98 5.90 -6.44
N SER A 36 -7.79 6.84 -6.94
CA SER A 36 -8.52 7.81 -6.09
C SER A 36 -9.65 7.18 -5.26
N GLU A 37 -10.34 6.18 -5.80
CA GLU A 37 -11.38 5.43 -5.09
C GLU A 37 -10.78 4.49 -4.05
N LEU A 38 -9.64 3.87 -4.38
CA LEU A 38 -8.90 2.97 -3.50
C LEU A 38 -8.46 3.70 -2.23
N LEU A 39 -7.87 4.89 -2.35
CA LEU A 39 -7.44 5.67 -1.18
C LEU A 39 -8.62 6.04 -0.26
N ALA A 40 -9.72 6.49 -0.84
CA ALA A 40 -10.92 6.84 -0.08
C ALA A 40 -11.53 5.60 0.60
N ALA A 41 -11.59 4.46 -0.10
CA ALA A 41 -12.11 3.22 0.45
C ALA A 41 -11.19 2.64 1.52
N ALA A 42 -9.88 2.76 1.35
CA ALA A 42 -8.89 2.33 2.33
C ALA A 42 -9.01 3.16 3.63
N GLU A 43 -9.11 4.48 3.50
CA GLU A 43 -9.35 5.38 4.62
C GLU A 43 -10.66 5.07 5.35
N GLN A 44 -11.76 4.88 4.60
CA GLN A 44 -13.07 4.50 5.18
C GLN A 44 -13.05 3.13 5.86
N ALA A 45 -12.26 2.18 5.34
CA ALA A 45 -12.05 0.88 5.96
C ALA A 45 -11.11 0.94 7.18
N GLY A 46 -10.55 2.12 7.49
CA GLY A 46 -9.69 2.36 8.64
C GLY A 46 -8.26 1.88 8.46
N PHE A 47 -7.77 1.82 7.22
CA PHE A 47 -6.34 1.65 6.96
C PHE A 47 -5.61 2.97 7.17
N GLU A 48 -4.44 2.88 7.80
CA GLU A 48 -3.59 4.03 8.13
C GLU A 48 -2.55 4.28 7.03
N VAL A 49 -2.14 3.22 6.35
CA VAL A 49 -1.12 3.24 5.31
C VAL A 49 -1.58 2.42 4.09
N LEU A 50 -1.45 2.99 2.90
CA LEU A 50 -1.50 2.29 1.63
C LEU A 50 -0.07 2.19 1.06
N ILE A 51 0.37 0.97 0.76
CA ILE A 51 1.66 0.70 0.13
C ILE A 51 1.42 0.28 -1.32
N THR A 52 2.13 0.91 -2.26
CA THR A 52 2.07 0.62 -3.69
C THR A 52 3.46 0.60 -4.32
N VAL A 53 3.60 0.05 -5.53
CA VAL A 53 4.77 0.24 -6.41
C VAL A 53 4.48 1.20 -7.56
N ASP A 54 3.24 1.70 -7.68
CA ASP A 54 2.85 2.67 -8.70
C ASP A 54 3.34 4.08 -8.36
N GLN A 55 4.44 4.48 -9.00
CA GLN A 55 5.03 5.82 -8.86
C GLN A 55 4.16 6.95 -9.43
N ASN A 56 3.13 6.63 -10.23
CA ASN A 56 2.21 7.63 -10.75
C ASN A 56 1.10 7.95 -9.75
N MET A 57 0.81 7.04 -8.81
CA MET A 57 -0.25 7.23 -7.84
C MET A 57 -0.11 8.55 -7.06
N PRO A 58 1.06 8.91 -6.48
CA PRO A 58 1.19 10.19 -5.77
C PRO A 58 0.92 11.43 -6.65
N ARG A 59 1.27 11.36 -7.94
CA ARG A 59 1.08 12.47 -8.89
C ARG A 59 -0.38 12.65 -9.31
N GLN A 60 -1.18 11.60 -9.23
CA GLN A 60 -2.59 11.60 -9.59
C GLN A 60 -3.49 12.07 -8.44
N GLN A 61 -2.98 12.11 -7.21
CA GLN A 61 -3.78 12.42 -6.03
C GLN A 61 -3.70 13.89 -5.66
N ASN A 62 -4.80 14.40 -5.10
CA ASN A 62 -4.84 15.74 -4.52
C ASN A 62 -4.47 15.64 -3.03
N PRO A 63 -3.29 16.14 -2.60
CA PRO A 63 -2.77 15.94 -1.25
C PRO A 63 -3.63 16.54 -0.13
N ARG A 64 -4.61 17.39 -0.47
CA ARG A 64 -5.52 18.02 0.50
C ARG A 64 -6.69 17.15 0.94
N ARG A 65 -6.83 15.92 0.42
CA ARG A 65 -8.06 15.11 0.56
C ARG A 65 -7.90 13.73 1.19
N CYS A 66 -6.69 13.28 1.52
CA CYS A 66 -6.48 11.94 2.08
C CYS A 66 -5.72 12.04 3.41
N ALA A 67 -6.27 11.48 4.48
CA ALA A 67 -5.60 11.31 5.77
C ALA A 67 -4.81 9.98 5.85
N ILE A 68 -5.05 9.04 4.93
CA ILE A 68 -4.24 7.82 4.79
C ILE A 68 -2.85 8.14 4.22
N ALA A 69 -1.80 7.57 4.81
CA ALA A 69 -0.45 7.70 4.31
C ALA A 69 -0.26 6.86 3.04
N LEU A 70 0.41 7.40 2.02
CA LEU A 70 0.76 6.68 0.80
C LEU A 70 2.26 6.45 0.74
N ILE A 71 2.69 5.19 0.76
CA ILE A 71 4.09 4.78 0.63
C ILE A 71 4.28 4.11 -0.73
N VAL A 72 5.27 4.57 -1.48
CA VAL A 72 5.68 3.96 -2.75
C VAL A 72 6.97 3.21 -2.55
N LEU A 73 6.94 1.88 -2.66
CA LEU A 73 8.16 1.06 -2.65
C LEU A 73 8.88 1.19 -3.98
N GLN A 74 10.15 1.60 -3.94
CA GLN A 74 11.00 1.76 -5.12
C GLN A 74 12.10 0.68 -5.13
N GLY A 75 11.68 -0.55 -5.42
CA GLY A 75 12.60 -1.66 -5.65
C GLY A 75 13.30 -1.55 -7.02
N ARG A 76 14.36 -2.34 -7.20
CA ARG A 76 15.01 -2.49 -8.52
C ARG A 76 14.04 -3.10 -9.53
N THR A 77 13.21 -4.03 -9.08
CA THR A 77 12.08 -4.60 -9.79
C THR A 77 10.85 -4.63 -8.87
N THR A 78 9.71 -5.06 -9.40
CA THR A 78 8.50 -5.31 -8.61
C THR A 78 8.43 -6.73 -8.05
N ASN A 79 9.50 -7.52 -8.18
CA ASN A 79 9.57 -8.86 -7.58
C ASN A 79 9.62 -8.75 -6.05
N ILE A 80 8.99 -9.69 -5.38
CA ILE A 80 8.91 -9.71 -3.91
C ILE A 80 10.28 -9.64 -3.25
N ASP A 81 11.30 -10.34 -3.74
CA ASP A 81 12.65 -10.34 -3.15
C ASP A 81 13.27 -8.93 -3.11
N ASP A 82 13.03 -8.12 -4.14
CA ASP A 82 13.51 -6.73 -4.20
C ASP A 82 12.67 -5.77 -3.36
N LEU A 83 11.42 -6.13 -3.04
CA LEU A 83 10.53 -5.30 -2.22
C LEU A 83 10.64 -5.63 -0.72
N VAL A 84 10.94 -6.89 -0.38
CA VAL A 84 11.07 -7.36 1.02
C VAL A 84 12.14 -6.57 1.76
N VAL A 85 13.26 -6.26 1.10
CA VAL A 85 14.36 -5.50 1.69
C VAL A 85 13.97 -4.06 2.06
N LEU A 86 12.89 -3.52 1.48
CA LEU A 86 12.39 -2.17 1.73
C LEU A 86 11.33 -2.13 2.84
N THR A 87 10.82 -3.28 3.29
CA THR A 87 9.77 -3.33 4.32
C THR A 87 10.16 -2.68 5.65
N PRO A 88 11.42 -2.77 6.15
CA PRO A 88 11.80 -2.10 7.40
C PRO A 88 11.76 -0.57 7.28
N GLU A 89 12.19 -0.02 6.14
CA GLU A 89 12.17 1.42 5.88
C GLU A 89 10.73 1.93 5.73
N ALA A 90 9.88 1.18 5.04
CA ALA A 90 8.46 1.50 4.89
C ALA A 90 7.69 1.53 6.23
N LEU A 91 8.15 0.78 7.24
CA LEU A 91 7.56 0.76 8.58
C LEU A 91 8.06 1.90 9.48
N ALA A 92 9.16 2.57 9.13
CA ALA A 92 9.77 3.64 9.91
C ALA A 92 9.37 5.05 9.45
N ALA A 93 8.66 5.16 8.32
CA ALA A 93 8.18 6.41 7.73
C ALA A 93 6.90 6.92 8.42
#